data_AF-A0A3M2A5Y1-F1
#
_entry.id   AF-A0A3M2A5Y1-F1
#
_cell.length_a   1.000
_cell.length_b   1.000
_cell.length_c   1.000
_cell.angle_alpha   90.00
_cell.angle_beta   90.00
_cell.angle_gamma   90.00
#
_symmetry.space_group_name_H-M   'P 1'
#
loop_
_entity.id
_entity.type
_entity.pdbx_description
1 polymer ?
#
loop_
_entity_poly.entity_id
_entity_poly.type
_entity_poly.pdbx_seq_one_letter_code
_entity_poly.pdbx_strand_id
1 'polypeptide(L)'
;VDKDPCMRLNAFFTAEEAGRLIHDPSILPDRRVAYVLAFLTGMRLGEIAGLRWCNVDLDMQPLGAIDVVETYDGRPTKTRTARKVPIVPQLGEILEAWFASGFERIFGRPPTPDDLVVPRPPYGRGPAGTSHSKNSLGKAFTKDLARLGLRHRRFHDARRTFISLALSSGAQRDVVERVTHTSRPRPSAFDAYITFDWPVVCREISKLVLPNPFAATNATSDEATVEPAGRGGP
;
A
#
# COMPACT_ATOMS: atom_id res chain seq x y z
N VAL A 1 17.55 6.54 -14.32
CA VAL A 1 18.27 5.91 -13.18
C VAL A 1 19.25 6.94 -12.66
N ASP A 2 19.07 7.46 -11.45
CA ASP A 2 19.94 8.50 -10.87
C ASP A 2 21.35 7.98 -10.60
N LYS A 3 22.37 8.83 -10.79
CA LYS A 3 23.79 8.44 -10.81
C LYS A 3 24.48 8.38 -9.44
N ASP A 4 23.87 8.87 -8.36
CA ASP A 4 24.54 8.96 -7.05
C ASP A 4 24.35 7.68 -6.18
N PRO A 5 25.42 6.93 -5.82
CA PRO A 5 25.36 5.75 -4.95
C PRO A 5 25.00 6.04 -3.49
N CYS A 6 25.41 7.20 -2.93
CA CYS A 6 25.14 7.56 -1.54
C CYS A 6 23.65 7.87 -1.32
N MET A 7 23.00 8.48 -2.31
CA MET A 7 21.55 8.66 -2.29
C MET A 7 20.79 7.33 -2.35
N ARG A 8 21.35 6.28 -2.97
CA ARG A 8 20.72 4.95 -2.97
C ARG A 8 20.77 4.29 -1.60
N LEU A 9 21.83 4.44 -0.82
CA LEU A 9 21.92 3.81 0.50
C LEU A 9 20.88 4.37 1.47
N ASN A 10 20.45 5.62 1.30
CA ASN A 10 19.54 6.31 2.21
C ASN A 10 18.08 6.42 1.73
N ALA A 11 17.77 5.91 0.53
CA ALA A 11 16.45 5.95 -0.11
C ALA A 11 15.62 4.69 0.19
N PHE A 12 15.54 4.30 1.46
CA PHE A 12 14.63 3.27 1.96
C PHE A 12 13.92 3.79 3.22
N PHE A 13 12.74 3.25 3.48
CA PHE A 13 12.03 3.44 4.75
C PHE A 13 12.20 2.19 5.61
N THR A 14 12.31 2.37 6.93
CA THR A 14 12.19 1.23 7.84
C THR A 14 10.74 0.74 7.89
N ALA A 15 10.51 -0.47 8.43
CA ALA A 15 9.15 -0.98 8.61
C ALA A 15 8.33 -0.04 9.52
N GLU A 16 8.95 0.53 10.55
CA GLU A 16 8.35 1.49 11.47
C GLU A 16 7.99 2.80 10.77
N GLU A 17 8.87 3.35 9.93
CA GLU A 17 8.57 4.57 9.17
C GLU A 17 7.41 4.35 8.18
N ALA A 18 7.39 3.19 7.49
CA ALA A 18 6.30 2.82 6.60
C ALA A 18 4.99 2.60 7.39
N GLY A 19 5.06 1.93 8.54
CA GLY A 19 3.95 1.75 9.48
C GLY A 19 3.34 3.06 9.95
N ARG A 20 4.18 4.04 10.33
CA ARG A 20 3.73 5.40 10.67
C ARG A 20 3.02 6.07 9.49
N LEU A 21 3.56 5.97 8.28
CA LEU A 21 2.92 6.60 7.10
C LEU A 21 1.53 6.04 6.81
N ILE A 22 1.29 4.75 7.05
CA ILE A 22 0.00 4.11 6.73
C ILE A 22 -1.02 4.16 7.87
N HIS A 23 -0.59 4.36 9.13
CA HIS A 23 -1.46 4.32 10.31
C HIS A 23 -1.61 5.67 11.03
N ASP A 24 -0.74 6.66 10.82
CA ASP A 24 -0.77 7.90 11.60
C ASP A 24 -2.06 8.72 11.35
N PRO A 25 -2.81 9.07 12.41
CA PRO A 25 -4.10 9.77 12.30
C PRO A 25 -3.96 11.18 11.70
N SER A 26 -2.78 11.81 11.78
CA SER A 26 -2.51 13.15 11.22
C SER A 26 -2.35 13.16 9.69
N ILE A 27 -2.25 11.98 9.07
CA ILE A 27 -2.28 11.82 7.60
C ILE A 27 -3.73 11.66 7.17
N LEU A 28 -4.14 12.31 6.08
CA LEU A 28 -5.52 12.23 5.60
C LEU A 28 -5.85 10.81 5.09
N PRO A 29 -7.10 10.32 5.26
CA PRO A 29 -7.48 8.96 4.92
C PRO A 29 -7.15 8.56 3.47
N ASP A 30 -7.45 9.40 2.49
CA ASP A 30 -7.14 9.18 1.07
C ASP A 30 -5.64 8.99 0.82
N ARG A 31 -4.80 9.71 1.58
CA ARG A 31 -3.35 9.60 1.49
C ARG A 31 -2.82 8.34 2.15
N ARG A 32 -3.38 7.94 3.29
CA ARG A 32 -3.06 6.65 3.91
C ARG A 32 -3.36 5.49 2.97
N VAL A 33 -4.49 5.54 2.25
CA VAL A 33 -4.82 4.55 1.20
C VAL A 33 -3.75 4.52 0.10
N ALA A 34 -3.32 5.67 -0.41
CA ALA A 34 -2.20 5.72 -1.36
C ALA A 34 -0.89 5.14 -0.80
N TYR A 35 -0.60 5.36 0.48
CA TYR A 35 0.64 4.90 1.10
C TYR A 35 0.62 3.41 1.37
N VAL A 36 -0.49 2.85 1.87
CA VAL A 36 -0.61 1.40 2.07
C VAL A 36 -0.53 0.67 0.73
N LEU A 37 -1.14 1.20 -0.33
CA LEU A 37 -0.97 0.66 -1.68
C LEU A 37 0.52 0.69 -2.06
N ALA A 38 1.21 1.81 -1.92
CA ALA A 38 2.62 1.90 -2.30
C ALA A 38 3.53 0.95 -1.53
N PHE A 39 3.34 0.82 -0.21
CA PHE A 39 4.22 0.05 0.68
C PHE A 39 3.89 -1.43 0.78
N LEU A 40 2.67 -1.88 0.47
CA LEU A 40 2.26 -3.29 0.52
C LEU A 40 2.06 -3.95 -0.86
N THR A 41 2.04 -3.17 -1.95
CA THR A 41 1.92 -3.73 -3.32
C THR A 41 3.15 -3.44 -4.20
N GLY A 42 3.98 -2.47 -3.81
CA GLY A 42 5.06 -1.95 -4.63
C GLY A 42 4.60 -1.28 -5.93
N MET A 43 3.32 -0.89 -6.03
CA MET A 43 2.80 -0.14 -7.18
C MET A 43 3.50 1.21 -7.35
N ARG A 44 3.67 1.61 -8.61
CA ARG A 44 4.20 2.93 -8.97
C ARG A 44 3.14 4.00 -8.76
N LEU A 45 3.59 5.23 -8.57
CA LEU A 45 2.71 6.39 -8.38
C LEU A 45 1.62 6.51 -9.47
N GLY A 46 1.99 6.31 -10.74
CA GLY A 46 1.04 6.37 -11.86
C GLY A 46 0.03 5.23 -11.87
N GLU A 47 0.42 4.05 -11.38
CA GLU A 47 -0.47 2.90 -11.24
C GLU A 47 -1.49 3.15 -10.13
N ILE A 48 -1.04 3.69 -8.98
CA ILE A 48 -1.93 4.05 -7.86
C ILE A 48 -2.88 5.20 -8.26
N ALA A 49 -2.36 6.22 -8.94
CA ALA A 49 -3.17 7.36 -9.38
C ALA A 49 -4.23 6.99 -10.44
N GLY A 50 -4.04 5.87 -11.14
CA GLY A 50 -4.96 5.36 -12.16
C GLY A 50 -5.80 4.16 -11.71
N LEU A 51 -5.59 3.64 -10.49
CA LEU A 51 -6.28 2.45 -9.99
C LEU A 51 -7.77 2.75 -9.77
N ARG A 52 -8.64 1.90 -10.33
CA ARG A 52 -10.10 1.96 -10.17
C ARG A 52 -10.61 0.80 -9.32
N TRP A 53 -11.76 0.99 -8.70
CA TRP A 53 -12.41 -0.07 -7.90
C TRP A 53 -12.75 -1.32 -8.72
N CYS A 54 -13.08 -1.18 -10.01
CA CYS A 54 -13.28 -2.33 -10.91
C CYS A 54 -12.03 -3.17 -11.16
N ASN A 55 -10.86 -2.73 -10.70
CA ASN A 55 -9.61 -3.50 -10.74
C ASN A 55 -9.21 -4.06 -9.37
N VAL A 56 -10.08 -3.93 -8.36
CA VAL A 56 -9.90 -4.46 -7.01
C VAL A 56 -10.93 -5.57 -6.81
N ASP A 57 -10.45 -6.81 -6.68
CA ASP A 57 -11.27 -7.99 -6.42
C ASP A 57 -10.97 -8.46 -4.99
N LEU A 58 -11.87 -8.14 -4.05
CA LEU A 58 -11.73 -8.56 -2.65
C LEU A 58 -12.18 -10.01 -2.42
N ASP A 59 -12.93 -10.59 -3.36
CA ASP A 59 -13.55 -11.90 -3.21
C ASP A 59 -12.63 -13.05 -3.64
N MET A 60 -11.58 -12.74 -4.42
CA MET A 60 -10.57 -13.72 -4.83
C MET A 60 -9.95 -14.46 -3.64
N GLN A 61 -9.72 -15.77 -3.78
CA GLN A 61 -9.18 -16.63 -2.73
C GLN A 61 -7.79 -17.16 -3.10
N PRO A 62 -6.84 -17.28 -2.15
CA PRO A 62 -7.02 -17.11 -0.70
C PRO A 62 -6.91 -15.66 -0.22
N LEU A 63 -6.51 -14.73 -1.09
CA LEU A 63 -6.53 -13.30 -0.84
C LEU A 63 -7.07 -12.59 -2.08
N GLY A 64 -7.68 -11.43 -1.85
CA GLY A 64 -8.10 -10.52 -2.91
C GLY A 64 -6.94 -10.11 -3.82
N ALA A 65 -7.24 -9.58 -5.00
CA ALA A 65 -6.26 -9.18 -5.99
C ALA A 65 -6.50 -7.75 -6.50
N ILE A 66 -5.40 -7.08 -6.81
CA ILE A 66 -5.40 -5.85 -7.61
C ILE A 66 -4.85 -6.17 -8.99
N ASP A 67 -5.65 -5.88 -10.02
CA ASP A 67 -5.22 -5.93 -11.42
C ASP A 67 -4.49 -4.64 -11.81
N VAL A 68 -3.16 -4.71 -11.88
CA VAL A 68 -2.33 -3.58 -12.29
C VAL A 68 -2.10 -3.65 -13.78
N VAL A 69 -2.80 -2.78 -14.51
CA VAL A 69 -2.69 -2.65 -15.97
C VAL A 69 -1.73 -1.52 -16.32
N GLU A 70 -0.66 -1.82 -17.06
CA GLU A 70 0.19 -0.77 -17.62
C GLU A 70 -0.55 -0.03 -18.74
N THR A 71 -0.69 1.28 -18.60
CA THR A 71 -1.17 2.17 -19.66
C THR A 71 -0.02 3.03 -20.12
N TYR A 72 0.27 3.02 -21.43
CA TYR A 72 1.20 3.96 -22.04
C TYR A 72 0.37 5.06 -22.70
N ASP A 73 0.51 6.30 -22.22
CA ASP A 73 -0.15 7.48 -22.78
C ASP A 73 -1.69 7.36 -22.84
N GLY A 74 -2.30 6.76 -21.80
CA GLY A 74 -3.74 6.54 -21.72
C GLY A 74 -4.29 5.47 -22.68
N ARG A 75 -3.41 4.77 -23.40
CA ARG A 75 -3.77 3.65 -24.27
C ARG A 75 -3.30 2.33 -23.67
N PRO A 76 -4.12 1.27 -23.73
CA PRO A 76 -3.64 -0.08 -23.46
C PRO A 76 -2.48 -0.39 -24.41
N THR A 77 -1.34 -0.83 -23.88
CA THR A 77 -0.28 -1.37 -24.74
C THR A 77 -0.82 -2.61 -25.45
N LYS A 78 -0.53 -2.76 -26.77
CA LYS A 78 -0.96 -3.92 -27.57
C LYS A 78 -0.61 -5.27 -26.92
N THR A 79 0.46 -5.29 -26.14
CA THR A 79 0.80 -6.31 -25.15
C THR A 79 0.16 -5.92 -23.81
N ARG A 80 -0.96 -6.54 -23.46
CA ARG A 80 -1.65 -6.37 -22.16
C ARG A 80 -0.83 -7.02 -21.04
N THR A 81 0.31 -6.44 -20.68
CA THR A 81 1.09 -6.93 -19.54
C THR A 81 0.40 -6.45 -18.27
N ALA A 82 -0.64 -7.16 -17.86
CA ALA A 82 -1.27 -7.01 -16.56
C ALA A 82 -0.52 -7.89 -15.55
N ARG A 83 -0.36 -7.38 -14.32
CA ARG A 83 0.10 -8.18 -13.19
C ARG A 83 -0.93 -8.12 -12.08
N LYS A 84 -1.13 -9.24 -11.40
CA LYS A 84 -1.96 -9.32 -10.20
C LYS A 84 -1.09 -9.12 -8.97
N VAL A 85 -1.58 -8.33 -8.02
CA VAL A 85 -0.92 -8.08 -6.73
C VAL A 85 -1.85 -8.51 -5.61
N PRO A 86 -1.42 -9.36 -4.65
CA PRO A 86 -2.26 -9.77 -3.53
C PRO A 86 -2.66 -8.60 -2.63
N ILE A 87 -3.91 -8.62 -2.18
CA ILE A 87 -4.42 -7.77 -1.12
C ILE A 87 -4.16 -8.49 0.19
N VAL A 88 -3.00 -8.23 0.79
CA VAL A 88 -2.65 -8.78 2.11
C VAL A 88 -3.62 -8.24 3.18
N PRO A 89 -3.85 -8.95 4.31
CA PRO A 89 -4.86 -8.56 5.30
C PRO A 89 -4.80 -7.09 5.73
N GLN A 90 -3.60 -6.57 6.02
CA GLN A 90 -3.42 -5.16 6.40
C GLN A 90 -3.82 -4.17 5.29
N LEU A 91 -3.64 -4.53 4.01
CA LEU A 91 -4.13 -3.71 2.89
C LEU A 91 -5.65 -3.82 2.76
N GLY A 92 -6.19 -5.03 2.92
CA GLY A 92 -7.64 -5.30 2.89
C GLY A 92 -8.39 -4.46 3.92
N GLU A 93 -7.96 -4.48 5.17
CA GLU A 93 -8.55 -3.70 6.27
C GLU A 93 -8.67 -2.20 5.94
N ILE A 94 -7.61 -1.60 5.41
CA ILE A 94 -7.59 -0.17 5.07
C ILE A 94 -8.46 0.11 3.83
N LEU A 95 -8.45 -0.77 2.82
CA LEU A 95 -9.27 -0.62 1.62
C LEU A 95 -10.76 -0.79 1.94
N GLU A 96 -11.13 -1.75 2.78
CA GLU A 96 -12.50 -1.98 3.22
C GLU A 96 -13.03 -0.79 4.03
N ALA A 97 -12.26 -0.28 5.00
CA ALA A 97 -12.64 0.90 5.76
C ALA A 97 -12.80 2.15 4.87
N TRP A 98 -11.94 2.27 3.85
CA TRP A 98 -12.01 3.34 2.86
C TRP A 98 -13.26 3.19 1.97
N PHE A 99 -13.53 2.00 1.45
CA PHE A 99 -14.69 1.72 0.60
C PHE A 99 -16.02 1.93 1.35
N ALA A 100 -16.11 1.38 2.57
CA ALA A 100 -17.35 1.34 3.34
C ALA A 100 -17.75 2.69 3.94
N SER A 101 -16.80 3.58 4.22
CA SER A 101 -17.13 4.86 4.88
C SER A 101 -16.19 6.02 4.55
N GLY A 102 -14.90 5.77 4.36
CA GLY A 102 -13.92 6.83 4.16
C GLY A 102 -14.19 7.64 2.87
N PHE A 103 -14.50 6.94 1.78
CA PHE A 103 -14.78 7.54 0.49
C PHE A 103 -16.02 8.43 0.57
N GLU A 104 -17.12 7.92 1.12
CA GLU A 104 -18.36 8.68 1.28
C GLU A 104 -18.19 9.92 2.15
N ARG A 105 -17.45 9.84 3.26
CA ARG A 105 -17.15 11.00 4.11
C ARG A 105 -16.42 12.12 3.36
N ILE A 106 -15.61 11.80 2.35
CA ILE A 106 -14.84 12.78 1.57
C ILE A 106 -15.62 13.24 0.32
N PHE A 107 -16.36 12.36 -0.33
CA PHE A 107 -16.98 12.61 -1.64
C PHE A 107 -18.50 12.74 -1.61
N GLY A 108 -19.15 12.54 -0.45
CA GLY A 108 -20.59 12.69 -0.25
C GLY A 108 -21.45 11.60 -0.89
N ARG A 109 -20.84 10.52 -1.38
CA ARG A 109 -21.52 9.35 -1.95
C ARG A 109 -20.64 8.09 -1.84
N PRO A 110 -21.21 6.88 -1.87
CA PRO A 110 -20.42 5.65 -1.94
C PRO A 110 -19.61 5.58 -3.25
N PRO A 111 -18.48 4.85 -3.25
CA PRO A 111 -17.69 4.60 -4.45
C PRO A 111 -18.45 3.69 -5.45
N THR A 112 -18.20 3.90 -6.74
CA THR A 112 -18.68 3.07 -7.84
C THR A 112 -17.51 2.28 -8.46
N PRO A 113 -17.74 1.23 -9.24
CA PRO A 113 -16.66 0.47 -9.89
C PRO A 113 -15.74 1.33 -10.76
N ASP A 114 -16.27 2.37 -11.40
CA ASP A 114 -15.48 3.27 -12.26
C ASP A 114 -14.73 4.35 -11.47
N ASP A 115 -14.98 4.52 -10.18
CA ASP A 115 -14.23 5.49 -9.40
C ASP A 115 -12.77 5.07 -9.20
N LEU A 116 -11.91 6.08 -9.11
CA LEU A 116 -10.54 5.88 -8.67
C LEU A 116 -10.52 5.48 -7.20
N VAL A 117 -9.62 4.57 -6.83
CA VAL A 117 -9.40 4.20 -5.42
C VAL A 117 -8.81 5.37 -4.64
N VAL A 118 -7.93 6.16 -5.28
CA VAL A 118 -7.34 7.38 -4.72
C VAL A 118 -7.64 8.56 -5.65
N PRO A 119 -8.86 9.13 -5.63
CA PRO A 119 -9.18 10.32 -6.40
C PRO A 119 -8.63 11.58 -5.74
N ARG A 120 -8.48 12.66 -6.51
CA ARG A 120 -8.24 13.97 -5.93
C ARG A 120 -9.40 14.35 -5.00
N PRO A 121 -9.12 14.74 -3.75
CA PRO A 121 -10.16 15.15 -2.82
C PRO A 121 -10.71 16.55 -3.16
N PRO A 122 -11.92 16.90 -2.68
CA PRO A 122 -12.56 18.19 -2.96
C PRO A 122 -11.87 19.40 -2.32
N TYR A 123 -11.04 19.19 -1.30
CA TYR A 123 -10.26 20.26 -0.64
C TYR A 123 -8.92 20.55 -1.34
N GLY A 124 -8.63 19.89 -2.47
CA GLY A 124 -7.40 20.07 -3.25
C GLY A 124 -7.52 21.12 -4.36
N ARG A 125 -6.39 21.41 -5.04
CA ARG A 125 -6.42 22.19 -6.28
C ARG A 125 -6.81 21.31 -7.47
N GLY A 126 -7.94 21.63 -8.12
CA GLY A 126 -8.45 20.96 -9.32
C GLY A 126 -9.76 20.20 -9.07
N PRO A 127 -10.35 19.60 -10.11
CA PRO A 127 -11.64 18.93 -9.99
C PRO A 127 -11.56 17.69 -9.09
N ALA A 128 -12.48 17.57 -8.13
CA ALA A 128 -12.63 16.40 -7.26
C ALA A 128 -12.94 15.15 -8.09
N GLY A 129 -12.55 13.97 -7.59
CA GLY A 129 -12.82 12.69 -8.27
C GLY A 129 -11.90 12.39 -9.46
N THR A 130 -11.06 13.35 -9.88
CA THR A 130 -10.11 13.13 -10.98
C THR A 130 -8.80 12.50 -10.51
N SER A 131 -8.04 11.91 -11.44
CA SER A 131 -6.74 11.30 -11.14
C SER A 131 -5.71 12.34 -10.68
N HIS A 132 -4.87 11.98 -9.70
CA HIS A 132 -3.74 12.80 -9.28
C HIS A 132 -2.84 13.14 -10.48
N SER A 133 -2.36 14.39 -10.54
CA SER A 133 -1.31 14.71 -11.52
C SER A 133 -0.01 14.01 -11.11
N LYS A 134 0.92 13.87 -12.06
CA LYS A 134 2.25 13.25 -11.82
C LYS A 134 2.97 13.79 -10.58
N ASN A 135 2.65 15.01 -10.14
CA ASN A 135 3.31 15.68 -9.02
C ASN A 135 2.44 15.88 -7.76
N SER A 136 1.11 15.75 -7.83
CA SER A 136 0.27 16.18 -6.69
C SER A 136 0.42 15.26 -5.47
N LEU A 137 0.34 13.95 -5.67
CA LEU A 137 0.47 12.97 -4.59
C LEU A 137 1.91 12.88 -4.07
N GLY A 138 2.93 13.07 -4.92
CA GLY A 138 4.33 13.16 -4.49
C GLY A 138 4.62 14.40 -3.61
N LYS A 139 3.99 15.54 -3.93
CA LYS A 139 4.06 16.75 -3.08
C LYS A 139 3.35 16.54 -1.74
N ALA A 140 2.19 15.87 -1.74
CA ALA A 140 1.49 15.51 -0.51
C ALA A 140 2.36 14.60 0.37
N PHE A 141 2.97 13.56 -0.22
CA PHE A 141 3.91 12.67 0.46
C PHE A 141 5.07 13.43 1.11
N THR A 142 5.69 14.36 0.38
CA THR A 142 6.77 15.18 0.94
C THR A 142 6.34 16.00 2.16
N LYS A 143 5.12 16.56 2.14
CA LYS A 143 4.57 17.30 3.28
C LYS A 143 4.30 16.38 4.47
N ASP A 144 3.78 15.19 4.22
CA ASP A 144 3.44 14.24 5.28
C ASP A 144 4.71 13.63 5.90
N LEU A 145 5.78 13.42 5.13
CA LEU A 145 7.12 13.12 5.68
C LEU A 145 7.62 14.21 6.64
N ALA A 146 7.55 15.48 6.21
CA ALA A 146 7.95 16.60 7.04
C ALA A 146 7.10 16.71 8.31
N ARG A 147 5.78 16.48 8.21
CA ARG A 147 4.86 16.44 9.37
C ARG A 147 5.27 15.39 10.39
N LEU A 148 5.68 14.21 9.93
CA LEU A 148 6.08 13.10 10.80
C LEU A 148 7.54 13.21 11.31
N GLY A 149 8.27 14.25 10.91
CA GLY A 149 9.70 14.40 11.23
C GLY A 149 10.59 13.37 10.51
N LEU A 150 10.11 12.78 9.41
CA LEU A 150 10.82 11.76 8.66
C LEU A 150 11.74 12.40 7.60
N ARG A 151 12.89 11.77 7.36
CA ARG A 151 13.82 12.19 6.28
C ARG A 151 13.10 12.26 4.93
N HIS A 152 13.46 13.23 4.11
CA HIS A 152 12.91 13.36 2.78
C HIS A 152 13.29 12.17 1.88
N ARG A 153 12.29 11.58 1.24
CA ARG A 153 12.39 10.49 0.27
C ARG A 153 11.29 10.66 -0.76
N ARG A 154 11.49 10.09 -1.96
CA ARG A 154 10.55 10.21 -3.06
C ARG A 154 9.48 9.13 -2.95
N PHE A 155 8.30 9.39 -3.50
CA PHE A 155 7.21 8.42 -3.46
C PHE A 155 7.61 7.07 -4.11
N HIS A 156 8.42 7.09 -5.17
CA HIS A 156 8.87 5.85 -5.80
C HIS A 156 9.85 5.04 -4.95
N ASP A 157 10.43 5.62 -3.89
CA ASP A 157 11.28 4.89 -2.94
C ASP A 157 10.42 3.93 -2.08
N ALA A 158 9.09 4.11 -2.03
CA ALA A 158 8.16 3.17 -1.39
C ALA A 158 8.17 1.79 -2.06
N ARG A 159 8.20 1.74 -3.40
CA ARG A 159 8.30 0.47 -4.13
C ARG A 159 9.61 -0.25 -3.83
N ARG A 160 10.72 0.49 -3.80
CA ARG A 160 12.03 -0.09 -3.44
C ARG A 160 12.00 -0.62 -2.01
N THR A 161 11.35 0.11 -1.11
CA THR A 161 11.12 -0.31 0.28
C THR A 161 10.31 -1.59 0.33
N PHE A 162 9.17 -1.68 -0.37
CA PHE A 162 8.36 -2.90 -0.47
C PHE A 162 9.21 -4.11 -0.88
N ILE A 163 9.98 -3.99 -1.97
CA ILE A 163 10.85 -5.07 -2.43
C ILE A 163 11.85 -5.46 -1.34
N SER A 164 12.53 -4.48 -0.74
CA SER A 164 13.55 -4.73 0.28
C SER A 164 12.98 -5.39 1.53
N LEU A 165 11.83 -4.91 2.02
CA LEU A 165 11.18 -5.44 3.21
C LEU A 165 10.60 -6.82 2.95
N ALA A 166 9.92 -7.05 1.81
CA ALA A 166 9.40 -8.37 1.47
C ALA A 166 10.52 -9.43 1.41
N LEU A 167 11.65 -9.12 0.77
CA LEU A 167 12.81 -10.01 0.74
C LEU A 167 13.40 -10.24 2.14
N SER A 168 13.48 -9.18 2.95
CA SER A 168 13.98 -9.28 4.34
C SER A 168 13.04 -10.10 5.24
N SER A 169 11.74 -10.12 4.93
CA SER A 169 10.73 -10.97 5.55
C SER A 169 10.72 -12.41 5.00
N GLY A 170 11.67 -12.77 4.13
CA GLY A 170 11.82 -14.13 3.60
C GLY A 170 10.91 -14.47 2.42
N ALA A 171 10.36 -13.48 1.73
CA ALA A 171 9.63 -13.71 0.48
C ALA A 171 10.57 -14.14 -0.65
N GLN A 172 10.10 -15.07 -1.48
CA GLN A 172 10.88 -15.54 -2.64
C GLN A 172 11.08 -14.41 -3.66
N ARG A 173 12.34 -14.23 -4.09
CA ARG A 173 12.75 -13.17 -5.02
C ARG A 173 11.97 -13.17 -6.32
N ASP A 174 11.77 -14.34 -6.92
CA ASP A 174 11.06 -14.46 -8.20
C ASP A 174 9.58 -14.06 -8.09
N VAL A 175 8.94 -14.35 -6.96
CA VAL A 175 7.55 -13.94 -6.70
C VAL A 175 7.45 -12.43 -6.50
N VAL A 176 8.33 -11.84 -5.68
CA VAL A 176 8.38 -10.37 -5.47
C VAL A 176 8.67 -9.67 -6.79
N GLU A 177 9.56 -10.21 -7.61
CA GLU A 177 9.89 -9.65 -8.91
C GLU A 177 8.69 -9.71 -9.87
N ARG A 178 7.93 -10.80 -9.89
CA ARG A 178 6.71 -10.94 -10.71
C ARG A 178 5.60 -9.96 -10.30
N VAL A 179 5.41 -9.76 -9.00
CA VAL A 179 4.40 -8.84 -8.45
C VAL A 179 4.77 -7.38 -8.70
N THR A 180 6.06 -7.09 -8.85
CA THR A 180 6.53 -5.72 -9.04
C THR A 180 6.76 -5.40 -10.51
N HIS A 181 7.44 -6.25 -11.27
CA HIS A 181 7.90 -5.98 -12.63
C HIS A 181 7.07 -6.75 -13.67
N THR A 182 6.74 -6.07 -14.76
CA THR A 182 6.10 -6.64 -15.96
C THR A 182 7.11 -7.22 -16.93
N SER A 183 8.38 -6.80 -16.86
CA SER A 183 9.48 -7.30 -17.68
C SER A 183 10.81 -7.25 -16.93
N ARG A 184 11.62 -8.30 -17.08
CA ARG A 184 13.00 -8.34 -16.59
C ARG A 184 13.92 -7.58 -17.55
N PRO A 185 14.96 -6.87 -17.07
CA PRO A 185 15.95 -6.23 -17.95
C PRO A 185 16.73 -7.22 -18.83
N ARG A 186 16.83 -8.49 -18.40
CA ARG A 186 17.36 -9.62 -19.15
C ARG A 186 16.46 -10.84 -18.91
N PRO A 187 15.37 -10.99 -19.68
CA PRO A 187 14.51 -12.14 -19.54
C PRO A 187 15.23 -13.39 -20.06
N SER A 188 15.20 -14.47 -19.29
CA SER A 188 15.58 -15.80 -19.78
C SER A 188 14.40 -16.41 -20.56
N ALA A 189 14.67 -17.33 -21.49
CA ALA A 189 13.60 -18.09 -22.14
C ALA A 189 12.73 -18.85 -21.12
N PHE A 190 13.31 -19.22 -19.98
CA PHE A 190 12.63 -19.92 -18.89
C PHE A 190 11.60 -19.03 -18.17
N ASP A 191 11.81 -17.70 -18.13
CA ASP A 191 10.90 -16.76 -17.47
C ASP A 191 9.50 -16.72 -18.11
N ALA A 192 9.39 -17.07 -19.39
CA ALA A 192 8.11 -17.20 -20.08
C ALA A 192 7.27 -18.38 -19.58
N TYR A 193 7.89 -19.36 -18.90
CA TYR A 193 7.25 -20.58 -18.41
C TYR A 193 6.97 -20.55 -16.90
N ILE A 194 7.54 -19.61 -16.15
CA ILE A 194 7.29 -19.49 -14.71
C ILE A 194 5.96 -18.76 -14.47
N THR A 195 4.93 -19.54 -14.16
CA THR A 195 3.68 -19.02 -13.59
C THR A 195 3.55 -19.55 -12.17
N PHE A 196 3.55 -18.65 -11.19
CA PHE A 196 3.26 -19.02 -9.81
C PHE A 196 1.74 -19.10 -9.62
N ASP A 197 1.28 -20.19 -9.01
CA ASP A 197 -0.11 -20.30 -8.59
C ASP A 197 -0.47 -19.21 -7.59
N TRP A 198 -1.70 -18.72 -7.66
CA TRP A 198 -2.14 -17.61 -6.82
C TRP A 198 -1.91 -17.82 -5.30
N PRO A 199 -2.18 -19.00 -4.71
CA PRO A 199 -1.86 -19.26 -3.30
C PRO A 199 -0.37 -19.12 -2.95
N VAL A 200 0.54 -19.41 -3.89
CA VAL A 200 1.97 -19.20 -3.70
C VAL A 200 2.27 -17.71 -3.64
N VAL A 201 1.74 -16.93 -4.58
CA VAL A 201 1.93 -15.47 -4.60
C VAL A 201 1.38 -14.84 -3.31
N CYS A 202 0.17 -15.20 -2.89
CA CYS A 202 -0.43 -14.73 -1.65
C CYS A 202 0.42 -15.05 -0.43
N ARG A 203 0.86 -16.31 -0.28
CA ARG A 203 1.68 -16.73 0.87
C ARG A 203 3.00 -15.95 0.94
N GLU A 204 3.65 -15.72 -0.19
CA GLU A 204 4.95 -15.03 -0.22
C GLU A 204 4.81 -13.54 0.08
N ILE A 205 3.80 -12.86 -0.47
CA ILE A 205 3.59 -11.42 -0.22
C ILE A 205 3.08 -11.17 1.21
N SER A 206 2.26 -12.06 1.78
CA SER A 206 1.78 -11.96 3.17
C SER A 206 2.87 -12.07 4.23
N LYS A 207 4.09 -12.47 3.88
CA LYS A 207 5.23 -12.44 4.82
C LYS A 207 5.61 -11.02 5.24
N LEU A 208 5.33 -10.02 4.39
CA LEU A 208 5.53 -8.62 4.73
C LEU A 208 4.37 -8.13 5.60
N VAL A 209 4.68 -7.76 6.84
CA VAL A 209 3.76 -7.09 7.76
C VAL A 209 4.42 -5.81 8.24
N LEU A 210 3.74 -4.67 8.07
CA LEU A 210 4.22 -3.40 8.60
C LEU A 210 3.66 -3.18 10.01
N PRO A 211 4.48 -2.72 10.97
CA PRO A 211 4.01 -2.46 12.32
C PRO A 211 2.93 -1.38 12.33
N ASN A 212 1.93 -1.53 13.21
CA ASN A 212 1.00 -0.47 13.55
C ASN A 212 1.40 0.14 14.90
N PRO A 213 2.15 1.26 14.92
CA PRO A 213 2.59 1.89 16.17
C PRO A 213 1.44 2.50 16.99
N PHE A 214 0.21 2.50 16.45
CA PHE A 214 -0.99 3.04 17.11
C PHE A 214 -1.94 1.95 17.62
N ALA A 215 -1.62 0.66 17.43
CA ALA A 215 -2.47 -0.45 17.87
C ALA A 215 -2.53 -0.61 19.41
N ALA A 216 -1.58 -0.03 20.16
CA ALA A 216 -1.36 -0.31 21.58
C ALA A 216 -1.76 0.83 22.56
N THR A 217 -2.69 1.72 22.19
CA THR A 217 -3.18 2.78 23.11
C THR A 217 -4.51 2.43 23.81
N ASN A 218 -5.17 1.32 23.45
CA ASN A 218 -6.50 0.96 24.00
C ASN A 218 -6.50 -0.29 24.91
N ALA A 219 -5.33 -0.84 25.27
CA ALA A 219 -5.24 -2.09 26.03
C ALA A 219 -4.79 -1.90 27.49
N THR A 220 -4.77 -0.67 28.02
CA THR A 220 -4.33 -0.39 29.39
C THR A 220 -5.42 0.34 30.18
N SER A 221 -6.60 -0.26 30.28
CA SER A 221 -7.65 0.18 31.21
C SER A 221 -8.52 -0.95 31.79
N ASP A 222 -8.19 -2.21 31.52
CA ASP A 222 -8.90 -3.38 32.07
C ASP A 222 -7.91 -4.33 32.77
N GLU A 223 -7.18 -3.82 33.75
CA GLU A 223 -6.52 -4.67 34.76
C GLU A 223 -6.19 -3.83 36.00
N ALA A 224 -7.21 -3.19 36.57
CA ALA A 224 -7.17 -2.77 37.97
C ALA A 224 -7.74 -3.92 38.82
N THR A 225 -6.80 -4.67 39.38
CA THR A 225 -6.94 -5.76 40.34
C THR A 225 -8.05 -5.52 41.37
N VAL A 226 -9.07 -6.38 41.38
CA VAL A 226 -9.95 -6.57 42.54
C VAL A 226 -9.20 -7.42 43.56
N GLU A 227 -8.70 -6.80 44.62
CA GLU A 227 -8.21 -7.50 45.81
C GLU A 227 -9.35 -8.31 46.46
N PRO A 228 -9.10 -9.53 46.95
CA PRO A 228 -10.07 -10.25 47.75
C PRO A 228 -10.01 -9.72 49.19
N ALA A 229 -11.10 -9.11 49.66
CA ALA A 229 -11.27 -8.75 51.06
C ALA A 229 -11.34 -10.02 51.92
N GLY A 230 -10.22 -10.40 52.53
CA GLY A 230 -10.17 -11.34 53.64
C GLY A 230 -10.43 -10.64 54.98
N ARG A 231 -11.51 -11.03 55.67
CA ARG A 231 -11.67 -11.03 57.14
C ARG A 231 -12.58 -12.23 57.42
N GLY A 232 -12.17 -13.29 58.11
CA GLY A 232 -11.60 -13.30 59.46
C GLY A 232 -12.76 -13.40 60.46
N GLY A 233 -13.15 -14.63 60.85
CA GLY A 233 -14.12 -14.91 61.93
C GLY A 233 -13.49 -14.70 63.32
N PRO A 234 -14.00 -15.33 64.42
CA PRO A 234 -15.24 -16.08 64.61
C PRO A 234 -16.35 -15.30 65.34
#